data_AF-A0ABD6WT19-F1
#
_entry.id   AF-A0ABD6WT19-F1
#
_cell.length_a   1.000
_cell.length_b   1.000
_cell.length_c   1.000
_cell.angle_alpha   90.00
_cell.angle_beta   90.00
_cell.angle_gamma   90.00
#
_symmetry.space_group_name_H-M   'P 1'
#
loop_
_entity.id
_entity.type
_entity.pdbx_description
1 polymer ?
#
loop_
_entity_poly.entity_id
_entity_poly.type
_entity_poly.pdbx_seq_one_letter_code
_entity_poly.pdbx_strand_id
1 'polypeptide(L)'
;MLANQRGFITSLIFILFIIVLFTLNIGAFSLSTEKVLSILSKPFLSQHTSFTPMEYHIVWHVRLPRIIMAFFSGGILAMSGATLQGVFHNPLVDPHIIGVTSGAVFGGSLAILLGFHLIY
;
A
#
# COMPACT_ATOMS: atom_id res chain seq x y z
N MET A 1 -18.63 24.61 8.99
CA MET A 1 -18.61 23.33 8.25
C MET A 1 -17.21 22.97 7.74
N LEU A 2 -16.49 23.87 7.06
CA LEU A 2 -15.13 23.62 6.53
C LEU A 2 -14.05 23.31 7.61
N ALA A 3 -14.13 23.94 8.78
CA ALA A 3 -13.17 23.69 9.88
C ALA A 3 -13.23 22.25 10.42
N ASN A 4 -14.42 21.65 10.47
CA ASN A 4 -14.61 20.28 10.93
C ASN A 4 -14.09 19.24 9.91
N GLN A 5 -14.23 19.55 8.61
CA GLN A 5 -13.68 18.69 7.54
C GLN A 5 -12.15 18.69 7.54
N ARG A 6 -11.52 19.85 7.77
CA ARG A 6 -10.05 19.93 7.90
C ARG A 6 -9.55 19.08 9.06
N GLY A 7 -10.19 19.17 10.23
CA GLY A 7 -9.87 18.34 11.40
C GLY A 7 -10.01 16.84 11.14
N PHE A 8 -11.08 16.44 10.45
CA PHE A 8 -11.30 15.05 10.07
C PHE A 8 -10.22 14.51 9.12
N ILE A 9 -9.87 15.27 8.07
CA ILE A 9 -8.81 14.87 7.13
C ILE A 9 -7.47 14.76 7.84
N THR A 10 -7.12 15.73 8.70
CA THR A 10 -5.87 15.65 9.48
C THR A 10 -5.83 14.42 10.38
N SER A 11 -6.97 14.04 10.98
CA SER A 11 -7.08 12.82 11.78
C SER A 11 -6.86 11.56 10.94
N LEU A 12 -7.47 11.47 9.74
CA LEU A 12 -7.26 10.34 8.84
C LEU A 12 -5.81 10.20 8.38
N ILE A 13 -5.14 11.31 8.05
CA ILE A 13 -3.71 11.30 7.69
C ILE A 13 -2.86 10.82 8.87
N PHE A 14 -3.18 11.25 10.08
CA PHE A 14 -2.49 10.82 11.28
C PHE A 14 -2.70 9.32 11.56
N ILE A 15 -3.92 8.81 11.43
CA ILE A 15 -4.24 7.38 11.55
C ILE A 15 -3.49 6.57 10.49
N LEU A 16 -3.49 7.04 9.23
CA LEU A 16 -2.74 6.40 8.15
C LEU A 16 -1.25 6.28 8.49
N PHE A 17 -0.65 7.36 9.00
CA PHE A 17 0.75 7.35 9.41
C PHE A 17 1.04 6.34 10.52
N ILE A 18 0.17 6.26 11.54
CA ILE A 18 0.29 5.25 12.61
C ILE A 18 0.19 3.83 12.03
N ILE A 19 -0.75 3.57 11.11
CA ILE A 19 -0.90 2.27 10.48
C ILE A 19 0.36 1.88 9.70
N VAL A 20 0.95 2.83 8.95
CA VAL A 20 2.22 2.61 8.23
C VAL A 20 3.35 2.22 9.18
N LEU A 21 3.51 2.92 10.31
CA LEU A 21 4.50 2.56 11.32
C LEU A 21 4.22 1.18 11.92
N PHE A 22 2.95 0.87 12.20
CA PHE A 22 2.58 -0.41 12.79
C PHE A 22 2.83 -1.58 11.85
N THR A 23 2.45 -1.45 10.57
CA THR A 23 2.67 -2.50 9.58
C THR A 23 4.15 -2.70 9.24
N LEU A 24 5.00 -1.69 9.40
CA LEU A 24 6.45 -1.84 9.27
C LEU A 24 7.05 -2.74 10.36
N ASN A 25 6.44 -2.79 11.54
CA ASN A 25 6.91 -3.60 12.67
C ASN A 25 6.37 -5.04 12.64
N ILE A 26 5.19 -5.26 12.04
CA ILE A 26 4.57 -6.58 11.92
C ILE A 26 5.21 -7.39 10.79
N GLY A 27 5.61 -8.62 11.11
CA GLY A 27 6.04 -9.62 10.11
C GLY A 27 6.60 -10.87 10.77
N ALA A 28 6.99 -11.85 9.96
CA ALA A 28 7.59 -13.10 10.43
C ALA A 28 8.89 -12.89 11.25
N PHE A 29 9.57 -11.76 11.03
CA PHE A 29 10.73 -11.32 11.79
C PHE A 29 10.35 -10.14 12.68
N SER A 30 10.33 -10.34 13.99
CA SER A 30 10.08 -9.26 14.95
C SER A 30 11.27 -8.30 14.97
N LEU A 31 11.07 -7.08 14.50
CA LEU A 31 12.05 -6.00 14.57
C LEU A 31 11.59 -4.98 15.60
N SER A 32 12.50 -4.49 16.43
CA SER A 32 12.19 -3.37 17.31
C SER A 32 12.00 -2.10 16.47
N THR A 33 11.11 -1.22 16.93
CA THR A 33 10.78 0.04 16.25
C THR A 33 12.02 0.90 15.98
N GLU A 34 12.97 0.91 16.91
CA GLU A 34 14.26 1.62 16.78
C GLU A 34 15.12 1.05 15.64
N LYS A 35 15.15 -0.27 15.47
CA LYS A 35 15.86 -0.92 14.36
C LYS A 35 15.19 -0.61 13.02
N VAL A 36 13.87 -0.64 12.96
CA VAL A 36 13.14 -0.29 11.72
C VAL A 36 13.43 1.16 11.30
N LEU A 37 13.42 2.10 12.25
CA LEU A 37 13.69 3.50 11.97
C LEU A 37 15.14 3.74 11.48
N SER A 38 16.11 3.07 12.10
CA SER A 38 17.51 3.15 11.67
C SER A 38 17.79 2.48 10.32
N ILE A 39 17.09 1.38 10.00
CA ILE A 39 17.16 0.73 8.68
C ILE A 39 16.57 1.63 7.59
N LEU A 40 15.48 2.34 7.88
CA LEU A 40 14.86 3.29 6.95
C LEU A 40 15.70 4.56 6.75
N SER A 41 16.39 5.04 7.78
CA SER A 41 17.25 6.22 7.66
C SER A 41 18.56 5.95 6.94
N LYS A 42 19.03 4.69 6.84
CA LYS A 42 20.33 4.31 6.25
C LYS A 42 20.63 4.94 4.88
N PRO A 43 19.71 4.99 3.89
CA PRO A 43 20.04 5.60 2.60
C PRO A 43 20.18 7.13 2.64
N PHE A 44 19.65 7.77 3.68
CA PHE A 44 19.64 9.23 3.84
C PHE A 44 20.70 9.70 4.84
N LEU A 45 20.97 8.92 5.87
CA LEU A 45 21.90 9.19 6.95
C LEU A 45 22.83 7.99 7.12
N SER A 46 24.13 8.21 6.91
CA SER A 46 25.17 7.20 7.15
C SER A 46 25.35 6.94 8.64
N GLN A 47 24.41 6.23 9.25
CA GLN A 47 24.49 5.79 10.64
C GLN A 47 25.19 4.44 10.75
N HIS A 48 26.15 4.33 11.68
CA HIS A 48 26.76 3.07 12.07
C HIS A 48 25.85 2.35 13.06
N THR A 49 24.79 1.72 12.56
CA THR A 49 23.88 0.90 13.36
C THR A 49 24.06 -0.58 13.01
N SER A 50 24.03 -1.42 14.04
CA SER A 50 24.17 -2.87 13.92
C SER A 50 22.86 -3.52 13.48
N PHE A 51 22.59 -3.51 12.18
CA PHE A 51 21.53 -4.33 11.56
C PHE A 51 22.15 -5.35 10.59
N THR A 52 21.49 -6.50 10.44
CA THR A 52 21.95 -7.55 9.52
C THR A 52 21.53 -7.23 8.07
N PRO A 53 22.23 -7.76 7.06
CA PRO A 53 21.83 -7.61 5.66
C PRO A 53 20.42 -8.13 5.37
N MET A 54 19.99 -9.18 6.08
CA MET A 54 18.66 -9.76 5.95
C MET A 54 17.57 -8.82 6.48
N GLU A 55 17.78 -8.20 7.65
CA GLU A 55 16.84 -7.22 8.22
C GLU A 55 16.67 -6.02 7.26
N TYR A 56 17.77 -5.52 6.68
CA TYR A 56 17.73 -4.46 5.67
C TYR A 56 16.89 -4.86 4.44
N HIS A 57 17.14 -6.05 3.89
CA HIS A 57 16.42 -6.56 2.73
C HIS A 57 14.91 -6.71 3.01
N ILE A 58 14.54 -7.26 4.17
CA ILE A 58 13.13 -7.41 4.57
C ILE A 58 12.41 -6.06 4.61
N VAL A 59 13.02 -5.04 5.24
CA VAL A 59 12.36 -3.73 5.36
C VAL A 59 12.25 -3.04 4.00
N TRP A 60 13.35 -2.97 3.23
CA TRP A 60 13.41 -2.19 1.99
C TRP A 60 12.83 -2.88 0.76
N HIS A 61 12.98 -4.20 0.63
CA HIS A 61 12.61 -4.94 -0.59
C HIS A 61 11.34 -5.77 -0.43
N VAL A 62 10.85 -5.97 0.81
CA VAL A 62 9.64 -6.75 1.07
C VAL A 62 8.55 -5.91 1.71
N ARG A 63 8.81 -5.29 2.87
CA ARG A 63 7.78 -4.55 3.62
C ARG A 63 7.42 -3.23 2.94
N LEU A 64 8.40 -2.38 2.66
CA LEU A 64 8.15 -1.06 2.10
C LEU A 64 7.41 -1.11 0.74
N PRO A 65 7.81 -1.95 -0.24
CA PRO A 65 7.09 -2.05 -1.50
C PRO A 65 5.65 -2.54 -1.31
N ARG A 66 5.44 -3.51 -0.40
CA ARG A 66 4.09 -4.01 -0.08
C ARG A 66 3.18 -2.94 0.52
N ILE A 67 3.71 -2.12 1.43
CA ILE A 67 2.95 -1.01 2.05
C ILE A 67 2.57 0.03 1.01
N ILE A 68 3.51 0.39 0.12
CA ILE A 68 3.27 1.31 -0.99
C ILE A 68 2.18 0.77 -1.91
N MET A 69 2.27 -0.51 -2.30
CA MET A 69 1.24 -1.16 -3.12
C MET A 69 -0.14 -1.13 -2.44
N ALA A 70 -0.22 -1.45 -1.15
CA ALA A 70 -1.47 -1.44 -0.40
C ALA A 70 -2.09 -0.03 -0.29
N PHE A 71 -1.25 0.99 -0.08
CA PHE A 71 -1.69 2.38 -0.04
C PHE A 71 -2.30 2.81 -1.38
N PHE A 72 -1.60 2.57 -2.49
CA PHE A 72 -2.10 2.93 -3.81
C PHE A 72 -3.30 2.11 -4.22
N SER A 73 -3.31 0.79 -4.00
CA SER A 73 -4.44 -0.06 -4.37
C SER A 73 -5.71 0.35 -3.62
N GLY A 74 -5.61 0.61 -2.31
CA GLY A 74 -6.74 1.07 -1.51
C GLY A 74 -7.24 2.45 -1.94
N GLY A 75 -6.32 3.39 -2.19
CA GLY A 75 -6.66 4.73 -2.67
C GLY A 75 -7.35 4.73 -4.03
N ILE A 76 -6.83 3.97 -5.00
CA ILE A 76 -7.41 3.85 -6.34
C ILE A 76 -8.80 3.20 -6.28
N LEU A 77 -8.97 2.15 -5.47
CA LEU A 77 -10.28 1.51 -5.27
C LEU A 77 -11.31 2.48 -4.67
N ALA A 78 -10.93 3.23 -3.64
CA ALA A 78 -11.80 4.24 -3.02
C ALA A 78 -12.17 5.35 -4.00
N MET A 79 -11.21 5.85 -4.78
CA MET A 79 -11.44 6.86 -5.82
C MET A 79 -12.39 6.33 -6.91
N SER A 80 -12.13 5.13 -7.43
CA SER A 80 -12.98 4.51 -8.45
C SER A 80 -14.42 4.32 -7.95
N GLY A 81 -14.60 3.89 -6.69
CA GLY A 81 -15.91 3.78 -6.06
C GLY A 81 -16.64 5.12 -5.99
N ALA A 82 -15.97 6.15 -5.46
CA ALA A 82 -16.55 7.49 -5.35
C ALA A 82 -16.92 8.09 -6.71
N THR A 83 -16.06 7.93 -7.72
CA THR A 83 -16.32 8.40 -9.09
C THR A 83 -17.53 7.69 -9.70
N LEU A 84 -17.60 6.36 -9.61
CA LEU A 84 -18.71 5.60 -10.19
C LEU A 84 -20.02 5.87 -9.47
N GLN A 85 -20.02 5.94 -8.14
CA GLN A 85 -21.20 6.35 -7.37
C GLN A 85 -21.69 7.75 -7.78
N GLY A 86 -20.78 8.68 -8.09
CA GLY A 86 -21.10 10.01 -8.61
C GLY A 86 -21.68 9.99 -10.03
N VAL A 87 -21.09 9.22 -10.94
CA VAL A 87 -21.57 9.11 -12.34
C VAL A 87 -22.97 8.50 -12.40
N PHE A 88 -23.17 7.38 -11.69
CA PHE A 88 -24.45 6.66 -11.69
C PHE A 88 -25.48 7.25 -10.73
N HIS A 89 -25.09 8.25 -9.92
CA HIS A 89 -25.94 8.84 -8.88
C HIS A 89 -26.58 7.78 -7.98
N ASN A 90 -25.83 6.70 -7.71
CA ASN A 90 -26.31 5.55 -6.95
C ASN A 90 -25.23 5.09 -5.96
N PRO A 91 -25.46 5.25 -4.64
CA PRO A 91 -24.47 4.91 -3.62
C PRO A 91 -24.18 3.41 -3.48
N LEU A 92 -24.98 2.55 -4.11
CA LEU A 92 -24.81 1.09 -4.10
C LEU A 92 -24.01 0.56 -5.30
N VAL A 93 -23.56 1.46 -6.19
CA VAL A 93 -22.76 1.07 -7.36
C VAL A 93 -21.36 0.67 -6.91
N ASP A 94 -20.99 -0.54 -7.32
CA ASP A 94 -19.69 -1.15 -7.07
C ASP A 94 -18.81 -1.08 -8.34
N PRO A 95 -17.49 -0.84 -8.21
CA PRO A 95 -16.60 -0.71 -9.38
C PRO A 95 -16.51 -1.91 -10.30
N HIS A 96 -16.91 -3.10 -9.85
CA HIS A 96 -16.79 -4.33 -10.62
C HIS A 96 -17.84 -4.44 -11.73
N ILE A 97 -18.87 -3.59 -11.75
CA ILE A 97 -19.98 -3.68 -12.73
C ILE A 97 -19.57 -3.34 -14.17
N ILE A 98 -18.50 -2.57 -14.37
CA ILE A 98 -18.05 -2.13 -15.71
C ILE A 98 -17.14 -3.15 -16.42
N GLY A 99 -16.98 -4.35 -15.85
CA GLY A 99 -16.28 -5.48 -16.49
C GLY A 99 -14.75 -5.41 -16.48
N VAL A 100 -14.16 -4.35 -15.95
CA VAL A 100 -12.69 -4.15 -15.89
C VAL A 100 -12.02 -5.28 -15.07
N THR A 101 -12.60 -5.69 -13.94
CA THR A 101 -12.03 -6.76 -13.12
C THR A 101 -12.04 -8.11 -13.84
N SER A 102 -13.12 -8.46 -14.53
CA SER A 102 -13.20 -9.68 -15.33
C SER A 102 -12.19 -9.68 -16.48
N GLY A 103 -12.00 -8.53 -17.15
CA GLY A 103 -10.98 -8.36 -18.17
C GLY A 103 -9.55 -8.54 -17.64
N ALA A 104 -9.24 -7.96 -16.47
CA ALA A 104 -7.94 -8.11 -15.83
C ALA A 104 -7.66 -9.58 -15.42
N VAL A 105 -8.66 -10.27 -14.86
CA VAL A 105 -8.55 -11.70 -14.50
C VAL A 105 -8.35 -12.58 -15.72
N PHE A 106 -9.12 -12.36 -16.79
CA PHE A 106 -8.96 -13.07 -18.06
C PHE A 106 -7.56 -12.83 -18.64
N GLY A 107 -7.12 -11.57 -18.71
CA GLY A 107 -5.80 -11.19 -19.23
C GLY A 107 -4.66 -11.81 -18.44
N GLY A 108 -4.73 -11.78 -17.10
CA GLY A 108 -3.75 -12.42 -16.23
C GLY A 108 -3.71 -13.94 -16.40
N SER A 109 -4.86 -14.59 -16.47
CA SER A 109 -4.97 -16.03 -16.71
C SER A 109 -4.40 -16.42 -18.08
N LEU A 110 -4.72 -15.65 -19.11
CA LEU A 110 -4.20 -15.84 -20.47
C LEU A 110 -2.68 -15.62 -20.51
N ALA A 111 -2.17 -14.61 -19.81
CA ALA A 111 -0.73 -14.35 -19.73
C ALA A 111 0.02 -15.54 -19.11
N ILE A 112 -0.51 -16.11 -18.02
CA ILE A 112 0.03 -17.31 -17.38
C ILE A 112 0.00 -18.50 -18.35
N LEU A 113 -1.13 -18.74 -19.04
CA LEU A 113 -1.27 -19.85 -19.98
C LEU A 113 -0.32 -19.76 -21.18
N LEU A 114 -0.08 -18.55 -21.69
CA LEU A 114 0.84 -18.30 -22.80
C LEU A 114 2.31 -18.31 -22.36
N GLY A 115 2.60 -18.50 -21.07
CA GLY A 115 3.96 -18.53 -20.57
C GLY A 115 4.62 -17.15 -20.51
N PHE A 116 3.84 -16.07 -20.43
CA PHE A 116 4.36 -14.75 -20.03
C PHE A 116 4.72 -14.80 -18.54
N HIS A 117 5.82 -15.47 -18.21
CA HIS A 117 6.50 -15.30 -16.94
C HIS A 117 7.17 -13.93 -16.98
N LEU A 118 6.91 -13.08 -15.98
CA LEU A 118 7.67 -11.85 -15.76
C LEU A 118 9.15 -12.22 -15.70
N ILE A 119 9.91 -11.95 -16.76
CA ILE A 119 11.34 -12.27 -16.85
C ILE A 119 12.07 -11.46 -15.78
N TYR A 120 12.25 -12.09 -14.62
CA TYR A 120 13.22 -11.81 -13.56
C TYR A 120 13.52 -13.13 -12.85
#